data_AF-A0A2E7R8B7-F1
#
_entry.id   AF-A0A2E7R8B7-F1
#
_cell.length_a   1.000
_cell.length_b   1.000
_cell.length_c   1.000
_cell.angle_alpha   90.00
_cell.angle_beta   90.00
_cell.angle_gamma   90.00
#
_symmetry.space_group_name_H-M   'P 1'
#
loop_
_entity.id
_entity.type
_entity.pdbx_description
1 polymer ?
#
loop_
_entity_poly.entity_id
_entity_poly.type
_entity_poly.pdbx_seq_one_letter_code
_entity_poly.pdbx_strand_id
1 'polypeptide(L)'
;MATASHIHRRARRSRHSALSRSCSALPPGKTYQSILVKPLFITATGTGIGKTIVTTILAWQAKQAGKSVRALKPVISGFTEDTYDESDTALILRSLNLEETEDAINNISPWRYEAPLAPDMAAARENAVLDFEKLISFCKEAVEGPDDIVLIEGVGGLMVPLTETRTVLDWIKSLNCSSLLVSGSYLGTISHTLTAMETAEKYDLPIKAIIISESEESPVPVAETAAVIGRFLPGTPVLELPRLPDRLEQWRYAPGLLTKML
;
A
#
# COMPACT_ATOMS: atom_id res chain seq x y z
N MET A 1 53.46 50.82 1.83
CA MET A 1 52.79 51.34 0.63
C MET A 1 51.37 50.81 0.61
N ALA A 2 50.42 51.73 0.64
CA ALA A 2 48.99 51.47 0.73
C ALA A 2 48.36 51.29 -0.65
N THR A 3 47.39 50.39 -0.77
CA THR A 3 46.26 50.51 -1.70
C THR A 3 45.01 49.88 -1.06
N ALA A 4 44.12 50.74 -0.55
CA ALA A 4 42.66 50.50 -0.55
C ALA A 4 42.18 50.47 -2.02
N SER A 5 41.04 49.95 -2.47
CA SER A 5 39.69 49.70 -1.96
C SER A 5 39.03 48.73 -2.98
N HIS A 6 38.12 47.83 -2.65
CA HIS A 6 36.70 48.17 -2.51
C HIS A 6 35.90 47.01 -1.90
N ILE A 7 35.07 47.44 -0.96
CA ILE A 7 34.02 46.73 -0.26
C ILE A 7 32.89 46.38 -1.23
N HIS A 8 32.46 45.11 -1.25
CA HIS A 8 31.06 44.74 -1.45
C HIS A 8 30.66 43.63 -0.49
N ARG A 9 30.22 44.04 0.70
CA ARG A 9 29.40 43.24 1.62
C ARG A 9 28.08 42.91 0.91
N ARG A 10 27.87 41.66 0.50
CA ARG A 10 26.51 41.18 0.22
C ARG A 10 25.88 40.72 1.53
N ALA A 11 24.89 41.51 1.94
CA ALA A 11 24.10 41.31 3.14
C ALA A 11 23.39 39.95 3.12
N ARG A 12 23.55 39.20 4.22
CA ARG A 12 22.58 38.21 4.69
C ARG A 12 21.21 38.88 4.77
N ARG A 13 20.30 38.56 3.83
CA ARG A 13 18.88 38.84 4.01
C ARG A 13 18.27 37.65 4.72
N SER A 14 18.14 37.79 6.04
CA SER A 14 17.17 37.03 6.82
C SER A 14 15.78 37.34 6.28
N ARG A 15 15.10 36.33 5.74
CA ARG A 15 13.65 36.35 5.61
C ARG A 15 13.08 35.58 6.80
N HIS A 16 13.11 36.24 7.96
CA HIS A 16 12.07 36.03 8.96
C HIS A 16 10.83 36.77 8.46
N SER A 17 9.96 36.08 7.74
CA SER A 17 8.56 36.49 7.63
C SER A 17 7.76 35.56 8.53
N ALA A 18 7.28 36.14 9.62
CA ALA A 18 6.40 35.51 10.58
C ALA A 18 5.17 34.90 9.89
N LEU A 19 5.01 33.60 10.05
CA LEU A 19 3.71 32.95 10.11
C LEU A 19 3.71 32.11 11.38
N SER A 20 3.42 32.78 12.49
CA SER A 20 2.88 32.13 13.68
C SER A 20 1.52 31.52 13.30
N ARG A 21 1.53 30.31 12.73
CA ARG A 21 0.35 29.47 12.77
C ARG A 21 0.35 28.83 14.14
N SER A 22 -0.53 29.35 15.00
CA SER A 22 -0.89 28.70 16.24
C SER A 22 -1.16 27.22 15.95
N CYS A 23 -0.62 26.36 16.80
CA CYS A 23 -1.07 24.99 16.91
C CYS A 23 -2.51 25.04 17.43
N SER A 24 -3.47 25.26 16.52
CA SER A 24 -4.88 25.11 16.83
C SER A 24 -5.17 23.61 16.79
N ALA A 25 -5.33 23.01 17.96
CA ALA A 25 -6.01 21.74 18.09
C ALA A 25 -7.28 21.77 17.24
N LEU A 26 -7.52 20.72 16.45
CA LEU A 26 -8.72 20.61 15.63
C LEU A 26 -9.96 20.75 16.53
N PRO A 27 -10.98 21.52 16.13
CA PRO A 27 -12.20 21.66 16.91
C PRO A 27 -12.87 20.28 17.09
N PRO A 28 -13.40 19.97 18.29
CA PRO A 28 -14.11 18.72 18.54
C PRO A 28 -15.37 18.68 17.66
N GLY A 29 -15.43 17.71 16.74
CA GLY A 29 -16.56 17.56 15.82
C GLY A 29 -16.21 17.22 14.36
N LYS A 30 -14.93 17.04 13.99
CA LYS A 30 -14.61 16.33 12.74
C LYS A 30 -14.89 14.85 12.93
N THR A 31 -16.03 14.39 12.40
CA THR A 31 -16.27 12.97 12.14
C THR A 31 -15.07 12.44 11.37
N TYR A 32 -14.37 11.44 11.90
CA TYR A 32 -13.42 10.68 11.12
C TYR A 32 -14.20 10.15 9.90
N GLN A 33 -13.90 10.67 8.71
CA GLN A 33 -14.42 10.06 7.48
C GLN A 33 -13.87 8.64 7.44
N SER A 34 -14.75 7.65 7.25
CA SER A 34 -14.36 6.24 7.21
C SER A 34 -13.13 6.07 6.30
N ILE A 35 -12.08 5.42 6.82
CA ILE A 35 -10.87 5.15 6.02
C ILE A 35 -11.20 4.16 4.90
N LEU A 36 -12.27 3.39 5.06
CA LEU A 36 -12.87 2.58 4.02
C LEU A 36 -13.66 3.45 3.03
N VAL A 37 -13.01 3.77 1.92
CA VAL A 37 -13.65 4.23 0.69
C VAL A 37 -13.54 3.13 -0.35
N LYS A 38 -14.55 3.00 -1.20
CA LYS A 38 -14.55 2.08 -2.33
C LYS A 38 -14.07 2.85 -3.57
N PRO A 39 -12.95 2.48 -4.22
CA PRO A 39 -12.05 1.36 -3.91
C PRO A 39 -10.99 1.72 -2.85
N LEU A 40 -10.47 0.70 -2.17
CA LEU A 40 -9.28 0.81 -1.31
C LEU A 40 -8.12 0.02 -1.93
N PHE A 41 -7.05 0.72 -2.26
CA PHE A 41 -5.85 0.11 -2.84
C PHE A 41 -4.82 -0.23 -1.75
N ILE A 42 -4.26 -1.43 -1.80
CA ILE A 42 -3.23 -1.89 -0.86
C ILE A 42 -1.88 -1.86 -1.59
N THR A 43 -1.07 -0.84 -1.31
CA THR A 43 0.29 -0.69 -1.85
C THR A 43 1.33 -0.94 -0.76
N ALA A 44 2.62 -0.85 -1.08
CA ALA A 44 3.68 -1.04 -0.10
C ALA A 44 4.94 -0.21 -0.39
N THR A 45 5.87 -0.26 0.55
CA THR A 45 7.24 0.23 0.35
C THR A 45 8.10 -0.73 -0.48
N GLY A 46 7.66 -1.98 -0.69
CA GLY A 46 8.39 -3.00 -1.43
C GLY A 46 7.67 -4.36 -1.52
N THR A 47 8.40 -5.38 -1.99
CA THR A 47 7.92 -6.76 -2.19
C THR A 47 8.09 -7.60 -0.92
N GLY A 48 7.17 -8.53 -0.64
CA GLY A 48 7.27 -9.45 0.50
C GLY A 48 7.01 -8.83 1.88
N ILE A 49 6.43 -7.63 1.94
CA ILE A 49 6.26 -6.86 3.20
C ILE A 49 4.87 -7.06 3.84
N GLY A 50 4.08 -8.02 3.35
CA GLY A 50 2.80 -8.39 3.98
C GLY A 50 1.54 -7.71 3.44
N LYS A 51 1.55 -7.21 2.19
CA LYS A 51 0.32 -6.69 1.53
C LYS A 51 -0.82 -7.70 1.58
N THR A 52 -0.54 -8.94 1.19
CA THR A 52 -1.50 -10.04 1.14
C THR A 52 -2.06 -10.38 2.52
N ILE A 53 -1.24 -10.29 3.55
CA ILE A 53 -1.71 -10.45 4.93
C ILE A 53 -2.69 -9.34 5.29
N VAL A 54 -2.37 -8.09 4.98
CA VAL A 54 -3.31 -6.96 5.18
C VAL A 54 -4.59 -7.16 4.37
N THR A 55 -4.51 -7.54 3.09
CA THR A 55 -5.67 -7.78 2.23
C THR A 55 -6.58 -8.87 2.79
N THR A 56 -6.02 -10.03 3.18
CA THR A 56 -6.78 -11.17 3.72
C THR A 56 -7.42 -10.85 5.06
N ILE A 57 -6.75 -10.10 5.95
CA ILE A 57 -7.32 -9.62 7.22
C ILE A 57 -8.52 -8.72 6.96
N LEU A 58 -8.38 -7.73 6.08
CA LEU A 58 -9.45 -6.79 5.77
C LEU A 58 -10.63 -7.50 5.12
N ALA A 59 -10.37 -8.41 4.18
CA ALA A 59 -11.39 -9.21 3.53
C ALA A 59 -12.16 -10.06 4.54
N TRP A 60 -11.45 -10.81 5.37
CA TRP A 60 -12.05 -11.65 6.41
C TRP A 60 -12.87 -10.83 7.40
N GLN A 61 -12.30 -9.77 7.98
CA GLN A 61 -12.98 -8.95 8.99
C GLN A 61 -14.20 -8.25 8.43
N ALA A 62 -14.17 -7.82 7.17
CA ALA A 62 -15.33 -7.20 6.53
C ALA A 62 -16.47 -8.21 6.32
N LYS A 63 -16.15 -9.45 5.90
CA LYS A 63 -17.14 -10.54 5.87
C LYS A 63 -17.73 -10.83 7.25
N GLN A 64 -16.89 -10.88 8.29
CA GLN A 64 -17.37 -11.08 9.66
C GLN A 64 -18.24 -9.93 10.17
N ALA A 65 -18.06 -8.72 9.63
CA ALA A 65 -18.92 -7.56 9.87
C ALA A 65 -20.20 -7.54 8.99
N GLY A 66 -20.47 -8.61 8.24
CA GLY A 66 -21.66 -8.73 7.38
C GLY A 66 -21.61 -7.88 6.10
N LYS A 67 -20.42 -7.47 5.66
CA LYS A 67 -20.22 -6.74 4.41
C LYS A 67 -19.93 -7.67 3.24
N SER A 68 -20.45 -7.36 2.06
CA SER A 68 -19.98 -7.96 0.82
C SER A 68 -18.60 -7.40 0.46
N VAL A 69 -17.69 -8.27 0.02
CA VAL A 69 -16.29 -7.90 -0.22
C VAL A 69 -15.79 -8.53 -1.49
N ARG A 70 -15.17 -7.71 -2.33
CA ARG A 70 -14.35 -8.16 -3.45
C ARG A 70 -12.90 -7.80 -3.18
N ALA A 71 -12.00 -8.76 -3.29
CA ALA A 71 -10.56 -8.53 -3.21
C ALA A 71 -9.89 -9.01 -4.50
N LEU A 72 -9.05 -8.16 -5.07
CA LEU A 72 -8.33 -8.41 -6.31
C LEU A 72 -6.83 -8.45 -6.05
N LYS A 73 -6.11 -9.29 -6.78
CA LYS A 73 -4.65 -9.25 -6.93
C LYS A 73 -4.29 -9.30 -8.41
N PRO A 74 -4.59 -8.24 -9.18
CA PRO A 74 -4.68 -8.35 -10.63
C PRO A 74 -3.38 -8.81 -11.30
N VAL A 75 -2.23 -8.37 -10.75
CA VAL A 75 -0.89 -8.65 -11.28
C VAL A 75 -0.09 -9.42 -10.24
N ILE A 76 0.44 -10.58 -10.64
CA ILE A 76 1.29 -11.44 -9.82
C ILE A 76 2.45 -12.03 -10.65
N SER A 77 3.61 -12.15 -10.00
CA SER A 77 4.86 -12.68 -10.55
C SER A 77 5.36 -13.80 -9.65
N GLY A 78 6.04 -14.82 -10.20
CA GLY A 78 6.44 -16.00 -9.42
C GLY A 78 5.30 -17.01 -9.24
N PHE A 79 4.32 -17.00 -10.16
CA PHE A 79 3.13 -17.84 -10.09
C PHE A 79 3.23 -19.02 -11.04
N THR A 80 3.13 -20.24 -10.50
CA THR A 80 2.98 -21.50 -11.22
C THR A 80 1.93 -22.36 -10.51
N GLU A 81 1.57 -23.51 -11.09
CA GLU A 81 0.74 -24.50 -10.40
C GLU A 81 1.41 -24.98 -9.09
N ASP A 82 2.73 -25.16 -9.09
CA ASP A 82 3.49 -25.59 -7.91
C ASP A 82 3.56 -24.54 -6.80
N THR A 83 3.49 -23.24 -7.14
CA THR A 83 3.51 -22.16 -6.15
C THR A 83 2.11 -21.65 -5.79
N TYR A 84 1.06 -22.24 -6.37
CA TYR A 84 -0.31 -21.77 -6.21
C TYR A 84 -0.74 -21.73 -4.75
N ASP A 85 -0.48 -22.78 -3.97
CA ASP A 85 -0.97 -22.93 -2.60
C ASP A 85 -0.48 -21.84 -1.64
N GLU A 86 0.71 -21.28 -1.91
CA GLU A 86 1.33 -20.20 -1.15
C GLU A 86 1.11 -18.83 -1.81
N SER A 87 0.48 -18.79 -2.98
CA SER A 87 0.30 -17.57 -3.75
C SER A 87 -0.64 -16.57 -3.08
N ASP A 88 -0.43 -15.29 -3.39
CA ASP A 88 -1.32 -14.22 -2.95
C ASP A 88 -2.79 -14.51 -3.34
N THR A 89 -3.01 -15.10 -4.51
CA THR A 89 -4.34 -15.46 -5.03
C THR A 89 -5.04 -16.49 -4.15
N ALA A 90 -4.37 -17.60 -3.83
CA ALA A 90 -4.95 -18.67 -3.00
C ALA A 90 -5.28 -18.15 -1.59
N LEU A 91 -4.38 -17.35 -1.00
CA LEU A 91 -4.63 -16.75 0.32
C LEU A 91 -5.85 -15.82 0.31
N ILE A 92 -6.01 -15.00 -0.74
CA ILE A 92 -7.17 -14.12 -0.89
C ILE A 92 -8.46 -14.93 -1.06
N LEU A 93 -8.49 -15.94 -1.94
CA LEU A 93 -9.66 -16.82 -2.13
C LEU A 93 -10.10 -17.49 -0.83
N ARG A 94 -9.15 -18.07 -0.11
CA ARG A 94 -9.38 -18.72 1.19
C ARG A 94 -9.90 -17.74 2.23
N SER A 95 -9.37 -16.52 2.30
CA SER A 95 -9.88 -15.48 3.21
C SER A 95 -11.32 -15.04 2.90
N LEU A 96 -11.73 -15.19 1.64
CA LEU A 96 -13.08 -14.94 1.18
C LEU A 96 -13.97 -16.18 1.22
N ASN A 97 -13.51 -17.33 1.71
CA ASN A 97 -14.20 -18.63 1.62
C ASN A 97 -14.76 -18.91 0.21
N LEU A 98 -13.99 -18.60 -0.83
CA LEU A 98 -14.34 -18.88 -2.22
C LEU A 98 -13.72 -20.20 -2.67
N GLU A 99 -14.39 -20.90 -3.58
CA GLU A 99 -13.82 -22.06 -4.23
C GLU A 99 -12.62 -21.67 -5.11
N GLU A 100 -11.60 -22.51 -5.10
CA GLU A 100 -10.33 -22.30 -5.79
C GLU A 100 -10.40 -22.82 -7.25
N THR A 101 -11.42 -22.39 -7.99
CA THR A 101 -11.58 -22.74 -9.42
C THR A 101 -10.75 -21.84 -10.31
N GLU A 102 -10.42 -22.29 -11.52
CA GLU A 102 -9.67 -21.47 -12.50
C GLU A 102 -10.42 -20.17 -12.84
N ASP A 103 -11.75 -20.19 -12.91
CA ASP A 103 -12.56 -18.97 -13.08
C ASP A 103 -12.41 -18.02 -11.88
N ALA A 104 -12.41 -18.54 -10.65
CA ALA A 104 -12.21 -17.72 -9.46
C ALA A 104 -10.80 -17.11 -9.43
N ILE A 105 -9.78 -17.88 -9.82
CA ILE A 105 -8.39 -17.42 -9.95
C ILE A 105 -8.30 -16.30 -11.00
N ASN A 106 -8.88 -16.50 -12.19
CA ASN A 106 -8.91 -15.48 -13.25
C ASN A 106 -9.67 -14.21 -12.84
N ASN A 107 -10.70 -14.33 -11.99
CA ASN A 107 -11.47 -13.20 -11.47
C ASN A 107 -10.75 -12.38 -10.39
N ILE A 108 -9.59 -12.83 -9.92
CA ILE A 108 -8.76 -12.13 -8.91
C ILE A 108 -7.41 -11.72 -9.51
N SER A 109 -6.76 -12.62 -10.24
CA SER A 109 -5.38 -12.52 -10.72
C SER A 109 -5.27 -12.96 -12.19
N PRO A 110 -5.83 -12.19 -13.15
CA PRO A 110 -5.76 -12.56 -14.56
C PRO A 110 -4.37 -12.37 -15.18
N TRP A 111 -3.51 -11.49 -14.65
CA TRP A 111 -2.13 -11.30 -15.12
C TRP A 111 -1.15 -12.02 -14.20
N ARG A 112 -0.85 -13.27 -14.54
CA ARG A 112 0.06 -14.16 -13.82
C ARG A 112 1.33 -14.37 -14.66
N TYR A 113 2.48 -14.16 -14.05
CA TYR A 113 3.79 -14.42 -14.66
C TYR A 113 4.57 -15.44 -13.85
N GLU A 114 5.26 -16.35 -14.51
CA GLU A 114 6.09 -17.38 -13.88
C GLU A 114 7.38 -16.76 -13.29
N ALA A 115 8.00 -15.81 -13.99
CA ALA A 115 9.25 -15.21 -13.54
C ALA A 115 9.05 -14.37 -12.26
N PRO A 116 9.81 -14.62 -11.16
CA PRO A 116 9.69 -13.89 -9.90
C PRO A 116 10.43 -12.55 -9.96
N LEU A 117 10.00 -11.68 -10.87
CA LEU A 117 10.58 -10.36 -11.14
C LEU A 117 9.53 -9.26 -11.02
N ALA A 118 9.96 -8.01 -11.16
CA ALA A 118 9.02 -6.91 -11.39
C ALA A 118 8.13 -7.24 -12.62
N PRO A 119 6.83 -6.87 -12.62
CA PRO A 119 5.89 -7.27 -13.66
C PRO A 119 6.33 -6.91 -15.08
N ASP A 120 6.93 -5.73 -15.28
CA ASP A 120 7.44 -5.32 -16.58
C ASP A 120 8.53 -6.28 -17.09
N MET A 121 9.46 -6.66 -16.21
CA MET A 121 10.55 -7.58 -16.52
C MET A 121 10.06 -9.01 -16.71
N ALA A 122 9.08 -9.45 -15.90
CA ALA A 122 8.48 -10.78 -15.97
C ALA A 122 7.74 -10.94 -17.31
N ALA A 123 6.87 -9.98 -17.64
CA ALA A 123 6.17 -9.95 -18.91
C ALA A 123 7.14 -9.97 -20.10
N ALA A 124 8.16 -9.11 -20.09
CA ALA A 124 9.16 -9.06 -21.15
C ALA A 124 9.92 -10.40 -21.32
N ARG A 125 10.28 -11.05 -20.21
CA ARG A 125 10.96 -12.35 -20.22
C ARG A 125 10.08 -13.46 -20.82
N GLU A 126 8.78 -13.35 -20.65
CA GLU A 126 7.78 -14.30 -21.13
C GLU A 126 7.21 -13.92 -22.52
N ASN A 127 7.79 -12.91 -23.18
CA ASN A 127 7.27 -12.34 -24.44
C ASN A 127 5.80 -11.90 -24.35
N ALA A 128 5.37 -11.49 -23.16
CA ALA A 128 4.06 -10.96 -22.86
C ALA A 128 4.10 -9.43 -22.69
N VAL A 129 2.94 -8.80 -22.77
CA VAL A 129 2.78 -7.37 -22.51
C VAL A 129 1.58 -7.17 -21.58
N LEU A 130 1.80 -6.47 -20.47
CA LEU A 130 0.71 -6.01 -19.61
C LEU A 130 0.01 -4.83 -20.28
N ASP A 131 -1.24 -5.03 -20.70
CA ASP A 131 -2.10 -3.97 -21.19
C ASP A 131 -2.64 -3.16 -20.01
N PHE A 132 -2.09 -1.97 -19.81
CA PHE A 132 -2.44 -1.12 -18.69
C PHE A 132 -3.93 -0.71 -18.71
N GLU A 133 -4.52 -0.47 -19.88
CA GLU A 133 -5.93 -0.07 -19.95
C GLU A 133 -6.85 -1.23 -19.58
N LYS A 134 -6.52 -2.47 -20.01
CA LYS A 134 -7.26 -3.66 -19.56
C LYS A 134 -7.16 -3.87 -18.06
N LEU A 135 -5.99 -3.61 -17.46
CA LEU A 135 -5.80 -3.64 -16.01
C LEU A 135 -6.73 -2.66 -15.29
N ILE A 136 -6.84 -1.42 -15.81
CA ILE A 136 -7.75 -0.42 -15.25
C ILE A 136 -9.21 -0.85 -15.42
N SER A 137 -9.62 -1.32 -16.60
CA SER A 137 -10.99 -1.78 -16.86
C SER A 137 -11.39 -2.93 -15.94
N PHE A 138 -10.54 -3.92 -15.76
CA PHE A 138 -10.78 -5.05 -14.85
C PHE A 138 -11.03 -4.59 -13.41
N CYS A 139 -10.22 -3.65 -12.92
CA CYS A 139 -10.39 -3.09 -11.58
C CYS A 139 -11.69 -2.28 -11.48
N LYS A 140 -12.00 -1.46 -12.49
CA LYS A 140 -13.22 -0.63 -12.50
C LYS A 140 -14.50 -1.47 -12.51
N GLU A 141 -14.52 -2.58 -13.23
CA GLU A 141 -15.66 -3.49 -13.24
C GLU A 141 -15.97 -4.02 -11.83
N ALA A 142 -14.95 -4.43 -11.07
CA ALA A 142 -15.13 -4.84 -9.68
C ALA A 142 -15.64 -3.69 -8.79
N VAL A 143 -15.19 -2.46 -9.05
CA VAL A 143 -15.59 -1.24 -8.32
C VAL A 143 -17.03 -0.85 -8.64
N GLU A 144 -17.48 -1.02 -9.87
CA GLU A 144 -18.86 -0.74 -10.28
C GLU A 144 -19.84 -1.85 -9.84
N GLY A 145 -19.31 -3.02 -9.44
CA GLY A 145 -20.06 -4.14 -8.89
C GLY A 145 -20.77 -3.84 -7.55
N PRO A 146 -21.61 -4.78 -7.08
CA PRO A 146 -22.51 -4.57 -5.94
C PRO A 146 -21.83 -4.67 -4.55
N ASP A 147 -20.54 -5.02 -4.48
CA ASP A 147 -19.86 -5.26 -3.20
C ASP A 147 -19.70 -3.97 -2.36
N ASP A 148 -19.91 -4.06 -1.05
CA ASP A 148 -19.74 -2.91 -0.14
C ASP A 148 -18.29 -2.43 -0.12
N ILE A 149 -17.34 -3.37 -0.18
CA ILE A 149 -15.91 -3.12 -0.09
C ILE A 149 -15.19 -3.75 -1.29
N VAL A 150 -14.31 -2.98 -1.92
CA VAL A 150 -13.41 -3.46 -2.98
C VAL A 150 -11.97 -3.17 -2.58
N LEU A 151 -11.22 -4.25 -2.36
CA LEU A 151 -9.78 -4.23 -2.06
C LEU A 151 -9.01 -4.52 -3.35
N ILE A 152 -8.06 -3.67 -3.70
CA ILE A 152 -7.18 -3.89 -4.86
C ILE A 152 -5.76 -3.98 -4.34
N GLU A 153 -5.20 -5.18 -4.35
CA GLU A 153 -3.83 -5.39 -3.95
C GLU A 153 -2.87 -5.14 -5.12
N GLY A 154 -1.93 -4.21 -4.91
CA GLY A 154 -0.86 -3.94 -5.85
C GLY A 154 0.25 -4.99 -5.81
N VAL A 155 1.26 -4.76 -6.65
CA VAL A 155 2.45 -5.62 -6.76
C VAL A 155 3.69 -4.83 -6.37
N GLY A 156 4.56 -5.44 -5.56
CA GLY A 156 5.75 -4.77 -5.00
C GLY A 156 5.43 -3.44 -4.30
N GLY A 157 6.25 -2.41 -4.55
CA GLY A 157 6.10 -1.08 -3.97
C GLY A 157 5.46 -0.03 -4.88
N LEU A 158 5.20 1.16 -4.34
CA LEU A 158 4.49 2.26 -5.02
C LEU A 158 5.04 2.63 -6.41
N MET A 159 6.35 2.54 -6.61
CA MET A 159 7.03 2.94 -7.85
C MET A 159 7.46 1.74 -8.71
N VAL A 160 6.93 0.54 -8.45
CA VAL A 160 7.22 -0.63 -9.28
C VAL A 160 6.69 -0.42 -10.70
N PRO A 161 7.51 -0.65 -11.74
CA PRO A 161 7.06 -0.61 -13.12
C PRO A 161 6.08 -1.74 -13.43
N LEU A 162 5.01 -1.38 -14.13
CA LEU A 162 4.00 -2.29 -14.67
C LEU A 162 4.17 -2.43 -16.19
N THR A 163 4.56 -1.33 -16.83
CA THR A 163 4.92 -1.25 -18.25
C THR A 163 6.14 -0.34 -18.39
N GLU A 164 6.63 -0.14 -19.62
CA GLU A 164 7.76 0.76 -19.90
C GLU A 164 7.56 2.20 -19.38
N THR A 165 6.31 2.65 -19.21
CA THR A 165 5.98 4.05 -18.87
C THR A 165 5.02 4.19 -17.70
N ARG A 166 4.52 3.09 -17.14
CA ARG A 166 3.52 3.10 -16.06
C ARG A 166 4.02 2.34 -14.86
N THR A 167 3.72 2.88 -13.68
CA THR A 167 4.02 2.30 -12.37
C THR A 167 2.75 1.99 -11.58
N VAL A 168 2.89 1.33 -10.44
CA VAL A 168 1.79 1.15 -9.48
C VAL A 168 1.19 2.50 -9.04
N LEU A 169 1.98 3.57 -8.96
CA LEU A 169 1.47 4.92 -8.70
C LEU A 169 0.51 5.38 -9.79
N ASP A 170 0.85 5.19 -11.06
CA ASP A 170 -0.03 5.53 -12.19
C ASP A 170 -1.33 4.72 -12.16
N TRP A 171 -1.26 3.46 -11.71
CA TRP A 171 -2.41 2.61 -11.53
C TRP A 171 -3.37 3.17 -10.49
N ILE A 172 -2.86 3.51 -9.29
CA ILE A 172 -3.67 4.12 -8.22
C ILE A 172 -4.32 5.42 -8.71
N LYS A 173 -3.56 6.27 -9.39
CA LYS A 173 -4.09 7.53 -9.95
C LYS A 173 -5.18 7.31 -10.99
N SER A 174 -5.03 6.31 -11.85
CA SER A 174 -6.00 5.99 -12.91
C SER A 174 -7.32 5.43 -12.36
N LEU A 175 -7.27 4.84 -11.15
CA LEU A 175 -8.46 4.38 -10.41
C LEU A 175 -9.08 5.46 -9.52
N ASN A 176 -8.41 6.60 -9.32
CA ASN A 176 -8.84 7.67 -8.44
C ASN A 176 -9.26 7.17 -7.04
N CYS A 177 -8.47 6.27 -6.47
CA CYS A 177 -8.78 5.59 -5.22
C CYS A 177 -7.89 6.02 -4.07
N SER A 178 -8.35 5.78 -2.84
CA SER A 178 -7.49 5.91 -1.66
C SER A 178 -6.68 4.65 -1.44
N SER A 179 -5.58 4.78 -0.69
CA SER A 179 -4.68 3.64 -0.47
C SER A 179 -4.25 3.48 0.99
N LEU A 180 -3.89 2.25 1.32
CA LEU A 180 -3.06 1.93 2.47
C LEU A 180 -1.63 1.70 1.99
N LEU A 181 -0.67 2.22 2.74
CA LEU A 181 0.75 1.92 2.54
C LEU A 181 1.18 0.85 3.54
N VAL A 182 1.47 -0.36 3.06
CA VAL A 182 2.06 -1.41 3.88
C VAL A 182 3.57 -1.25 3.93
N SER A 183 4.13 -1.27 5.13
CA SER A 183 5.56 -1.20 5.37
C SER A 183 6.00 -2.28 6.36
N GLY A 184 7.31 -2.53 6.41
CA GLY A 184 7.87 -3.59 7.26
C GLY A 184 8.40 -3.04 8.57
N SER A 185 8.98 -3.90 9.40
CA SER A 185 9.75 -3.52 10.59
C SER A 185 11.25 -3.81 10.47
N TYR A 186 11.72 -4.26 9.30
CA TYR A 186 13.14 -4.50 9.01
C TYR A 186 14.01 -3.22 9.04
N LEU A 187 15.33 -3.39 9.20
CA LEU A 187 16.28 -2.28 9.18
C LEU A 187 16.26 -1.54 7.82
N GLY A 188 15.95 -0.25 7.84
CA GLY A 188 15.80 0.60 6.65
C GLY A 188 14.35 0.96 6.31
N THR A 189 13.38 0.25 6.89
CA THR A 189 11.94 0.48 6.65
C THR A 189 11.49 1.92 6.89
N ILE A 190 12.07 2.61 7.88
CA ILE A 190 11.74 4.02 8.17
C ILE A 190 12.06 4.88 6.95
N SER A 191 13.27 4.75 6.39
CA SER A 191 13.68 5.51 5.20
C SER A 191 12.78 5.21 4.00
N HIS A 192 12.50 3.93 3.76
CA HIS A 192 11.64 3.50 2.65
C HIS A 192 10.20 4.02 2.80
N THR A 193 9.67 4.02 4.02
CA THR A 193 8.33 4.54 4.31
C THR A 193 8.26 6.03 4.07
N LEU A 194 9.21 6.81 4.60
CA LEU A 194 9.22 8.26 4.42
C LEU A 194 9.38 8.63 2.94
N THR A 195 10.24 7.92 2.20
CA THR A 195 10.43 8.14 0.76
C THR A 195 9.16 7.83 -0.05
N ALA A 196 8.47 6.74 0.27
CA ALA A 196 7.21 6.39 -0.37
C ALA A 196 6.12 7.42 -0.07
N MET A 197 6.07 7.95 1.16
CA MET A 197 5.12 8.98 1.57
C MET A 197 5.39 10.34 0.93
N GLU A 198 6.66 10.78 0.82
CA GLU A 198 7.03 11.99 0.07
C GLU A 198 6.61 11.87 -1.40
N THR A 199 6.77 10.66 -1.98
CA THR A 199 6.34 10.39 -3.36
C THR A 199 4.81 10.45 -3.48
N ALA A 200 4.09 9.81 -2.55
CA ALA A 200 2.63 9.86 -2.53
C ALA A 200 2.10 11.30 -2.42
N GLU A 201 2.67 12.10 -1.51
CA GLU A 201 2.32 13.51 -1.34
C GLU A 201 2.59 14.33 -2.60
N LYS A 202 3.77 14.16 -3.22
CA LYS A 202 4.14 14.85 -4.46
C LYS A 202 3.14 14.63 -5.61
N TYR A 203 2.49 13.47 -5.64
CA TYR A 203 1.53 13.10 -6.69
C TYR A 203 0.07 13.11 -6.23
N ASP A 204 -0.21 13.76 -5.09
CA ASP A 204 -1.55 13.92 -4.51
C ASP A 204 -2.28 12.57 -4.28
N LEU A 205 -1.53 11.52 -3.94
CA LEU A 205 -2.07 10.19 -3.71
C LEU A 205 -2.57 10.09 -2.25
N PRO A 206 -3.88 9.84 -2.03
CA PRO A 206 -4.44 9.81 -0.69
C PRO A 206 -4.09 8.51 0.05
N ILE A 207 -3.02 8.55 0.85
CA ILE A 207 -2.69 7.50 1.84
C ILE A 207 -3.51 7.71 3.11
N LYS A 208 -4.40 6.77 3.42
CA LYS A 208 -5.29 6.87 4.59
C LYS A 208 -4.65 6.40 5.88
N ALA A 209 -3.77 5.41 5.79
CA ALA A 209 -2.98 4.91 6.90
C ALA A 209 -1.75 4.17 6.39
N ILE A 210 -0.76 4.06 7.26
CA ILE A 210 0.41 3.20 7.09
C ILE A 210 0.20 2.00 8.00
N ILE A 211 0.37 0.79 7.45
CA ILE A 211 0.35 -0.45 8.23
C ILE A 211 1.77 -0.96 8.35
N ILE A 212 2.31 -1.03 9.57
CA ILE A 212 3.60 -1.66 9.84
C ILE A 212 3.35 -3.15 10.09
N SER A 213 3.59 -3.96 9.06
CA SER A 213 3.60 -5.41 9.14
C SER A 213 4.94 -5.86 9.71
N GLU A 214 4.90 -6.49 10.88
CA GLU A 214 6.11 -7.01 11.52
C GLU A 214 6.82 -8.00 10.59
N SER A 215 8.09 -7.70 10.30
CA SER A 215 8.96 -8.50 9.45
C SER A 215 9.47 -9.72 10.21
N GLU A 216 9.89 -10.74 9.46
CA GLU A 216 10.44 -11.96 10.05
C GLU A 216 11.64 -11.68 10.97
N GLU A 217 12.56 -10.88 10.46
CA GLU A 217 13.66 -10.32 11.22
C GLU A 217 13.36 -8.85 11.52
N SER A 218 13.08 -8.57 12.79
CA SER A 218 12.84 -7.21 13.28
C SER A 218 13.87 -6.86 14.36
N PRO A 219 14.71 -5.82 14.16
CA PRO A 219 15.71 -5.45 15.15
C PRO A 219 15.10 -4.81 16.40
N VAL A 220 13.86 -4.32 16.31
CA VAL A 220 13.12 -3.64 17.37
C VAL A 220 11.64 -4.06 17.32
N PRO A 221 10.89 -3.90 18.43
CA PRO A 221 9.44 -4.07 18.43
C PRO A 221 8.74 -3.18 17.38
N VAL A 222 7.67 -3.70 16.78
CA VAL A 222 6.89 -2.97 15.76
C VAL A 222 6.43 -1.58 16.22
N ALA A 223 6.09 -1.44 17.50
CA ALA A 223 5.65 -0.19 18.11
C ALA A 223 6.72 0.91 18.09
N GLU A 224 8.00 0.56 18.22
CA GLU A 224 9.09 1.55 18.15
C GLU A 224 9.25 2.11 16.73
N THR A 225 9.17 1.23 15.73
CA THR A 225 9.16 1.63 14.31
C THR A 225 7.95 2.52 14.00
N ALA A 226 6.76 2.14 14.47
CA ALA A 226 5.54 2.91 14.29
C ALA A 226 5.64 4.31 14.93
N ALA A 227 6.18 4.40 16.15
CA ALA A 227 6.36 5.67 16.85
C ALA A 227 7.32 6.62 16.12
N VAL A 228 8.42 6.10 15.54
CA VAL A 228 9.34 6.92 14.76
C VAL A 228 8.69 7.42 13.48
N ILE A 229 8.02 6.55 12.72
CA ILE A 229 7.33 6.94 11.48
C ILE A 229 6.24 7.97 11.78
N GLY A 230 5.42 7.74 12.81
CA GLY A 230 4.35 8.66 13.21
C GLY A 230 4.86 10.05 13.63
N ARG A 231 6.06 10.15 14.21
CA ARG A 231 6.69 11.44 14.53
C ARG A 231 6.99 12.28 13.28
N PHE A 232 7.39 11.65 12.18
CA PHE A 232 7.68 12.33 10.92
C PHE A 232 6.42 12.56 10.08
N LEU A 233 5.35 11.78 10.31
CA LEU A 233 4.09 11.83 9.57
C LEU A 233 2.89 12.05 10.51
N PRO A 234 2.82 13.17 11.25
CA PRO A 234 1.82 13.37 12.30
C PRO A 234 0.37 13.43 11.82
N GLY A 235 0.14 13.61 10.50
CA GLY A 235 -1.19 13.64 9.89
C GLY A 235 -1.68 12.29 9.36
N THR A 236 -0.84 11.24 9.40
CA THR A 236 -1.15 9.92 8.84
C THR A 236 -1.19 8.88 9.94
N PRO A 237 -2.32 8.19 10.16
CA PRO A 237 -2.39 7.07 11.10
C PRO A 237 -1.34 6.00 10.78
N VAL A 238 -0.61 5.55 11.80
CA VAL A 238 0.35 4.44 11.70
C VAL A 238 -0.17 3.31 12.58
N LEU A 239 -0.53 2.20 11.96
CA LEU A 239 -1.13 1.04 12.61
C LEU A 239 -0.13 -0.11 12.65
N GLU A 240 -0.05 -0.77 13.80
CA GLU A 240 0.80 -1.94 14.01
C GLU A 240 0.05 -3.22 13.64
N LEU A 241 0.73 -4.11 12.91
CA LEU A 241 0.32 -5.47 12.63
C LEU A 241 1.44 -6.42 13.08
N PRO A 242 1.33 -7.03 14.29
CA PRO A 242 2.31 -7.99 14.77
C PRO A 242 2.29 -9.26 13.91
N ARG A 243 3.39 -10.02 13.95
CA ARG A 243 3.52 -11.27 13.19
C ARG A 243 2.43 -12.24 13.66
N LEU A 244 1.69 -12.75 12.69
CA LEU A 244 0.65 -13.73 12.95
C LEU A 244 1.27 -15.13 13.05
N PRO A 245 0.60 -16.08 13.72
CA PRO A 245 1.08 -17.45 13.82
C PRO A 245 1.24 -18.08 12.44
N ASP A 246 2.31 -18.83 12.26
CA ASP A 246 2.62 -19.55 11.02
C ASP A 246 1.69 -20.76 10.86
N ARG A 247 0.53 -20.50 10.25
CA ARG A 247 -0.51 -21.48 9.96
C ARG A 247 -1.39 -21.00 8.82
N LEU A 248 -2.05 -21.96 8.17
CA LEU A 248 -3.15 -21.68 7.26
C LEU A 248 -4.20 -20.81 7.95
N GLU A 249 -4.74 -19.84 7.21
CA GLU A 249 -5.76 -18.90 7.67
C GLU A 249 -5.34 -17.96 8.81
N GLN A 250 -4.07 -17.56 8.85
CA GLN A 250 -3.53 -16.65 9.87
C GLN A 250 -4.37 -15.37 10.12
N TRP A 251 -5.06 -14.85 9.10
CA TRP A 251 -5.93 -13.67 9.19
C TRP A 251 -7.04 -13.79 10.25
N ARG A 252 -7.46 -15.01 10.61
CA ARG A 252 -8.47 -15.25 11.66
C ARG A 252 -8.01 -14.81 13.06
N TYR A 253 -6.70 -14.68 13.26
CA TYR A 253 -6.08 -14.34 14.54
C TYR A 253 -5.57 -12.91 14.59
N ALA A 254 -5.75 -12.15 13.52
CA ALA A 254 -5.29 -10.78 13.44
C ALA A 254 -6.08 -9.87 14.39
N PRO A 255 -5.43 -8.82 14.94
CA PRO A 255 -6.14 -7.77 15.65
C PRO A 255 -7.17 -7.09 14.73
N GLY A 256 -8.17 -6.42 15.31
CA GLY A 256 -9.22 -5.70 14.56
C GLY A 256 -8.66 -4.53 13.74
N LEU A 257 -8.12 -4.82 12.55
CA LEU A 257 -7.52 -3.87 11.65
C LEU A 257 -8.59 -3.04 10.95
N LEU A 258 -9.68 -3.69 10.51
CA LEU A 258 -10.85 -3.03 9.94
C LEU A 258 -11.47 -2.05 10.95
N THR A 259 -11.61 -2.46 12.21
CA THR A 259 -12.17 -1.61 13.27
C THR A 259 -11.29 -0.39 13.57
N LYS A 260 -9.95 -0.52 13.46
CA LYS A 260 -9.03 0.62 13.58
C LYS A 260 -9.12 1.59 12.39
N MET A 261 -9.77 1.19 11.30
CA MET A 261 -9.96 1.97 10.08
C MET A 261 -11.40 2.52 9.91
N LEU A 262 -12.34 2.10 10.74
CA LEU A 262 -13.71 2.63 10.75
C LEU A 262 -13.82 3.81 11.71
#